data_AF-A0A1F5TME2-F1
#
_entry.id   AF-A0A1F5TME2-F1
#
_cell.length_a   1.000
_cell.length_b   1.000
_cell.length_c   1.000
_cell.angle_alpha   90.00
_cell.angle_beta   90.00
_cell.angle_gamma   90.00
#
_symmetry.space_group_name_H-M   'P 1'
#
loop_
_entity.id
_entity.type
_entity.pdbx_description
1 polymer ?
#
loop_
_entity_poly.entity_id
_entity_poly.type
_entity_poly.pdbx_seq_one_letter_code
_entity_poly.pdbx_strand_id
1 'polypeptide(L)'
;MKKIILFIFIILLFIGYSFFDVNKIPKNEESKQVNIDEEKIAINKVFSEFIAAEAYCDITTANKLITEDSKKVVKFTCANMDAEQKCYQERLFKINYKGNQGVLYIDPFNQEKENPFFFTRENDEWKIDFKRMSEGLVMKGNKCDSGWDWRNTDLRDEFCTYFKKDKCPI
;
A
#
# COMPACT_ATOMS: atom_id res chain seq x y z
N MET A 1 -26.47 -51.49 -3.62
CA MET A 1 -25.83 -50.17 -3.43
C MET A 1 -24.50 -50.37 -2.70
N LYS A 2 -23.42 -49.84 -3.29
CA LYS A 2 -22.03 -49.59 -2.81
C LYS A 2 -21.65 -50.22 -1.45
N LYS A 3 -20.89 -51.33 -1.41
CA LYS A 3 -19.42 -51.49 -1.57
C LYS A 3 -18.61 -50.80 -0.47
N ILE A 4 -18.35 -51.55 0.60
CA ILE A 4 -17.25 -51.33 1.55
C ILE A 4 -16.07 -52.13 1.00
N ILE A 5 -15.01 -51.46 0.53
CA ILE A 5 -13.70 -52.08 0.32
C ILE A 5 -12.66 -51.10 0.85
N LEU A 6 -12.35 -51.28 2.12
CA LEU A 6 -11.05 -50.98 2.70
C LEU A 6 -10.19 -52.23 2.45
N PHE A 7 -8.91 -52.02 2.11
CA PHE A 7 -7.74 -52.91 2.26
C PHE A 7 -6.81 -52.86 1.04
N ILE A 8 -5.89 -51.90 1.11
CA ILE A 8 -4.44 -52.09 0.99
C ILE A 8 -4.01 -53.49 0.52
N PHE A 9 -3.60 -53.58 -0.74
CA PHE A 9 -2.62 -54.51 -1.32
C PHE A 9 -2.15 -53.82 -2.61
N ILE A 10 -1.12 -52.97 -2.61
CA ILE A 10 0.31 -53.31 -2.60
C ILE A 10 0.63 -54.44 -3.58
N ILE A 11 1.39 -54.07 -4.62
CA ILE A 11 2.19 -54.91 -5.54
C ILE A 11 1.39 -55.56 -6.68
N LEU A 12 1.42 -54.91 -7.85
CA LEU A 12 1.93 -55.45 -9.12
C LEU A 12 1.42 -54.59 -10.28
N LEU A 13 2.16 -53.53 -10.60
CA LEU A 13 2.38 -53.12 -11.98
C LEU A 13 3.82 -52.59 -12.08
N PHE A 14 4.75 -53.46 -11.69
CA PHE A 14 6.05 -53.50 -12.34
C PHE A 14 5.80 -54.01 -13.75
N ILE A 15 5.94 -53.13 -14.74
CA ILE A 15 6.67 -53.35 -16.00
C ILE A 15 6.77 -51.96 -16.63
N GLY A 16 7.99 -51.45 -16.68
CA GLY A 16 8.33 -50.14 -17.23
C GLY A 16 9.72 -49.71 -16.85
N TYR A 17 10.67 -50.65 -16.77
CA TYR A 17 12.09 -50.34 -16.77
C TYR A 17 12.41 -49.66 -18.10
N SER A 18 12.64 -48.36 -18.07
CA SER A 18 13.30 -47.64 -19.15
C SER A 18 14.22 -46.61 -18.49
N PHE A 19 15.48 -47.02 -18.42
CA PHE A 19 16.68 -46.19 -18.40
C PHE A 19 16.43 -44.68 -18.37
N PHE A 20 16.56 -44.09 -17.17
CA PHE A 20 16.99 -42.72 -17.03
C PHE A 20 18.14 -42.65 -16.03
N ASP A 21 19.31 -42.49 -16.64
CA ASP A 21 20.54 -41.88 -16.16
C ASP A 21 20.56 -41.45 -14.68
N VAL A 22 21.26 -42.24 -13.86
CA VAL A 22 21.73 -41.86 -12.53
C VAL A 22 22.89 -40.89 -12.73
N ASN A 23 22.58 -39.61 -12.96
CA ASN A 23 23.38 -38.43 -12.58
C ASN A 23 22.91 -37.20 -13.37
N LYS A 24 21.83 -36.58 -12.91
CA LYS A 24 21.59 -35.13 -12.98
C LYS A 24 20.36 -34.84 -12.12
N ILE A 25 20.58 -34.79 -10.80
CA ILE A 25 19.68 -34.02 -9.94
C ILE A 25 19.91 -32.56 -10.37
N PRO A 26 18.95 -31.87 -11.01
CA PRO A 26 19.08 -30.43 -11.17
C PRO A 26 19.22 -29.86 -9.77
N LYS A 27 20.38 -29.26 -9.50
CA LYS A 27 20.61 -28.50 -8.28
C LYS A 27 19.50 -27.47 -8.19
N ASN A 28 18.70 -27.61 -7.13
CA ASN A 28 18.14 -26.51 -6.34
C ASN A 28 17.89 -25.25 -7.20
N GLU A 29 16.74 -25.19 -7.88
CA GLU A 29 16.13 -23.89 -8.10
C GLU A 29 15.87 -23.35 -6.71
N GLU A 30 16.79 -22.50 -6.22
CA GLU A 30 16.54 -21.64 -5.08
C GLU A 30 15.19 -21.01 -5.33
N SER A 31 14.20 -21.39 -4.51
CA SER A 31 12.95 -20.69 -4.47
C SER A 31 13.32 -19.21 -4.31
N LYS A 32 13.03 -18.40 -5.33
CA LYS A 32 13.09 -16.95 -5.19
C LYS A 32 12.15 -16.63 -4.05
N GLN A 33 12.71 -16.43 -2.86
CA GLN A 33 11.98 -15.96 -1.72
C GLN A 33 11.45 -14.60 -2.14
N VAL A 34 10.16 -14.54 -2.45
CA VAL A 34 9.45 -13.30 -2.74
C VAL A 34 9.61 -12.50 -1.45
N ASN A 35 10.47 -11.50 -1.47
CA ASN A 35 10.64 -10.59 -0.34
C ASN A 35 9.38 -9.75 -0.30
N ILE A 36 8.40 -10.24 0.46
CA ILE A 36 7.13 -9.55 0.67
C ILE A 36 7.43 -8.41 1.64
N ASP A 37 7.30 -7.19 1.14
CA ASP A 37 7.46 -5.97 1.95
C ASP A 37 6.18 -5.77 2.77
N GLU A 38 6.14 -6.34 3.97
CA GLU A 38 4.99 -6.33 4.88
C GLU A 38 4.54 -4.90 5.23
N GLU A 39 5.48 -3.96 5.30
CA GLU A 39 5.22 -2.56 5.60
C GLU A 39 4.43 -1.87 4.48
N LYS A 40 4.85 -2.09 3.23
CA LYS A 40 4.09 -1.59 2.06
C LYS A 40 2.72 -2.22 1.97
N ILE A 41 2.58 -3.51 2.31
CA ILE A 41 1.27 -4.17 2.36
C ILE A 41 0.38 -3.52 3.41
N ALA A 42 0.90 -3.25 4.61
CA ALA A 42 0.13 -2.65 5.69
C ALA A 42 -0.32 -1.22 5.33
N ILE A 43 0.57 -0.38 4.77
CA ILE A 43 0.23 0.96 4.31
C ILE A 43 -0.81 0.91 3.18
N ASN A 44 -0.61 0.04 2.18
CA ASN A 44 -1.56 -0.12 1.08
C ASN A 44 -2.94 -0.57 1.57
N LYS A 45 -2.98 -1.45 2.57
CA LYS A 45 -4.22 -1.90 3.20
C LYS A 45 -4.96 -0.74 3.87
N VAL A 46 -4.27 0.08 4.67
CA VAL A 46 -4.86 1.26 5.32
C VAL A 46 -5.45 2.22 4.29
N PHE A 47 -4.70 2.52 3.22
CA PHE A 47 -5.18 3.39 2.15
C PHE A 47 -6.39 2.81 1.41
N SER A 48 -6.35 1.52 1.06
CA SER A 48 -7.45 0.85 0.36
C SER A 48 -8.72 0.80 1.22
N GLU A 49 -8.59 0.51 2.52
CA GLU A 49 -9.71 0.55 3.47
C GLU A 49 -10.27 1.96 3.65
N PHE A 50 -9.40 2.98 3.60
CA PHE A 50 -9.83 4.37 3.67
C PHE A 50 -10.67 4.77 2.46
N ILE A 51 -10.19 4.50 1.24
CA ILE A 51 -10.94 4.75 -0.01
C ILE A 51 -12.26 3.97 -0.04
N ALA A 52 -12.29 2.74 0.47
CA ALA A 52 -13.52 1.98 0.61
C ALA A 52 -14.49 2.63 1.61
N ALA A 53 -14.00 3.09 2.77
CA ALA A 53 -14.81 3.80 3.74
C ALA A 53 -15.40 5.08 3.14
N GLU A 54 -14.64 5.82 2.32
CA GLU A 54 -15.14 6.97 1.58
C GLU A 54 -16.29 6.63 0.63
N ALA A 55 -16.13 5.57 -0.17
CA ALA A 55 -17.13 5.12 -1.13
C ALA A 55 -18.49 4.76 -0.48
N TYR A 56 -18.47 4.31 0.78
CA TYR A 56 -19.67 3.92 1.53
C TYR A 56 -20.11 4.96 2.58
N CYS A 57 -19.48 6.13 2.63
CA CYS A 57 -19.64 7.12 3.70
C CYS A 57 -19.52 6.50 5.13
N ASP A 58 -18.60 5.56 5.32
CA ASP A 58 -18.30 5.00 6.64
C ASP A 58 -17.34 5.93 7.41
N ILE A 59 -17.90 6.99 7.98
CA ILE A 59 -17.17 7.98 8.79
C ILE A 59 -16.50 7.33 10.00
N THR A 60 -17.08 6.26 10.56
CA THR A 60 -16.51 5.60 11.73
C THR A 60 -15.21 4.89 11.37
N THR A 61 -15.20 4.16 10.26
CA THR A 61 -13.99 3.49 9.76
C THR A 61 -12.96 4.49 9.28
N ALA A 62 -13.36 5.53 8.52
CA ALA A 62 -12.44 6.58 8.09
C ALA A 62 -11.71 7.25 9.27
N ASN A 63 -12.43 7.56 10.37
CA ASN A 63 -11.80 8.11 11.57
C ASN A 63 -10.83 7.15 12.27
N LYS A 64 -11.01 5.83 12.15
CA LYS A 64 -10.08 4.85 12.76
C LYS A 64 -8.78 4.69 11.97
N LEU A 65 -8.78 5.04 10.69
CA LEU A 65 -7.65 4.87 9.77
C LEU A 65 -6.72 6.08 9.71
N ILE A 66 -7.09 7.18 10.38
CA ILE A 66 -6.29 8.40 10.46
C ILE A 66 -5.66 8.56 11.85
N THR A 67 -4.58 9.32 11.95
CA THR A 67 -3.93 9.60 13.24
C THR A 67 -4.87 10.36 14.20
N GLU A 68 -4.65 10.25 15.51
CA GLU A 68 -5.44 11.01 16.49
C GLU A 68 -5.35 12.53 16.24
N ASP A 69 -4.18 13.01 15.84
CA ASP A 69 -3.99 14.43 15.51
C ASP A 69 -4.69 14.84 14.21
N SER A 70 -4.82 13.93 13.23
CA SER A 70 -5.57 14.18 12.00
C SER A 70 -7.06 14.47 12.27
N LYS A 71 -7.65 13.84 13.29
CA LYS A 71 -9.06 14.08 13.68
C LYS A 71 -9.32 15.52 14.14
N LYS A 72 -8.27 16.25 14.53
CA LYS A 72 -8.37 17.66 14.94
C LYS A 72 -8.54 18.59 13.74
N VAL A 73 -8.01 18.22 12.58
CA VAL A 73 -8.01 19.07 11.37
C VAL A 73 -8.96 18.57 10.27
N VAL A 74 -9.29 17.28 10.26
CA VAL A 74 -10.24 16.69 9.30
C VAL A 74 -11.61 16.53 9.93
N LYS A 75 -12.66 16.86 9.16
CA LYS A 75 -14.06 16.59 9.49
C LYS A 75 -14.73 15.92 8.29
N PHE A 76 -14.95 14.62 8.39
CA PHE A 76 -15.59 13.84 7.34
C PHE A 76 -17.10 14.13 7.26
N THR A 77 -17.58 14.22 6.03
CA THR A 77 -19.00 14.29 5.66
C THR A 77 -19.18 13.39 4.44
N CYS A 78 -20.38 12.86 4.16
CA CYS A 78 -20.55 12.07 2.94
C CYS A 78 -20.20 12.84 1.67
N ALA A 79 -20.44 14.17 1.67
CA ALA A 79 -20.15 15.01 0.51
C ALA A 79 -18.66 15.14 0.21
N ASN A 80 -17.79 15.31 1.21
CA ASN A 80 -16.35 15.41 0.96
C ASN A 80 -15.71 14.04 0.68
N MET A 81 -16.19 12.97 1.33
CA MET A 81 -15.72 11.60 1.08
C MET A 81 -16.04 11.13 -0.35
N ASP A 82 -17.26 11.37 -0.85
CA ASP A 82 -17.63 11.01 -2.23
C ASP A 82 -16.82 11.80 -3.27
N ALA A 83 -16.47 13.05 -2.97
CA ALA A 83 -15.63 13.86 -3.84
C ALA A 83 -14.18 13.36 -3.87
N GLU A 84 -13.63 12.99 -2.71
CA GLU A 84 -12.24 12.54 -2.56
C GLU A 84 -12.00 11.17 -3.19
N GLN A 85 -12.88 10.20 -2.95
CA GLN A 85 -12.75 8.84 -3.47
C GLN A 85 -12.62 8.79 -5.00
N LYS A 86 -13.39 9.61 -5.72
CA LYS A 86 -13.36 9.70 -7.19
C LYS A 86 -12.00 10.13 -7.74
N CYS A 87 -11.15 10.73 -6.92
CA CYS A 87 -9.88 11.31 -7.33
C CYS A 87 -8.70 10.34 -7.28
N TYR A 88 -8.91 9.20 -6.63
CA TYR A 88 -7.88 8.17 -6.44
C TYR A 88 -8.27 6.80 -7.05
N GLN A 89 -9.47 6.68 -7.64
CA GLN A 89 -9.88 5.50 -8.39
C GLN A 89 -8.90 5.20 -9.54
N GLU A 90 -8.54 3.92 -9.69
CA GLU A 90 -7.74 3.39 -10.80
C GLU A 90 -6.30 3.91 -10.91
N ARG A 91 -5.76 4.53 -9.84
CA ARG A 91 -4.40 5.07 -9.85
C ARG A 91 -3.38 4.09 -9.29
N LEU A 92 -2.19 4.08 -9.90
CA LEU A 92 -1.07 3.25 -9.46
C LEU A 92 -0.18 4.05 -8.52
N PHE A 93 -0.21 3.68 -7.25
CA PHE A 93 0.60 4.31 -6.23
C PHE A 93 1.88 3.50 -5.94
N LYS A 94 2.94 4.23 -5.61
CA LYS A 94 4.14 3.74 -4.96
C LYS A 94 4.11 4.11 -3.48
N ILE A 95 4.71 3.24 -2.68
CA ILE A 95 4.86 3.44 -1.24
C ILE A 95 6.35 3.38 -0.91
N ASN A 96 6.83 4.34 -0.13
CA ASN A 96 8.11 4.28 0.55
C ASN A 96 7.91 4.54 2.04
N TYR A 97 8.81 4.01 2.87
CA TYR A 97 8.76 4.20 4.31
C TYR A 97 10.16 4.21 4.92
N LYS A 98 10.28 4.84 6.09
CA LYS A 98 11.50 4.93 6.91
C LYS A 98 11.09 4.97 8.38
N GLY A 99 11.44 3.93 9.13
CA GLY A 99 11.01 3.81 10.52
C GLY A 99 9.48 3.90 10.62
N ASN A 100 8.99 4.83 11.44
CA ASN A 100 7.56 5.02 11.72
C ASN A 100 6.85 5.98 10.75
N GLN A 101 7.50 6.36 9.65
CA GLN A 101 6.97 7.32 8.67
C GLN A 101 6.89 6.70 7.29
N GLY A 102 5.77 6.91 6.60
CA GLY A 102 5.49 6.40 5.27
C GLY A 102 4.95 7.48 4.35
N VAL A 103 5.12 7.26 3.04
CA VAL A 103 4.52 8.10 2.02
C VAL A 103 4.01 7.26 0.86
N LEU A 104 2.79 7.57 0.43
CA LEU A 104 2.14 7.00 -0.74
C LEU A 104 1.98 8.11 -1.79
N TYR A 105 2.41 7.83 -3.01
CA TYR A 105 2.44 8.80 -4.09
C TYR A 105 2.44 8.11 -5.46
N ILE A 106 2.11 8.81 -6.53
CA ILE A 106 2.07 8.21 -7.88
C ILE A 106 3.43 8.33 -8.55
N ASP A 107 3.79 7.34 -9.37
CA ASP A 107 5.04 7.35 -10.13
C ASP A 107 4.80 7.38 -11.65
N PRO A 108 5.50 8.26 -12.39
CA PRO A 108 6.45 9.27 -11.91
C PRO A 108 5.74 10.39 -11.13
N PHE A 109 6.34 10.84 -10.03
CA PHE A 109 5.72 11.86 -9.19
C PHE A 109 5.54 13.17 -9.95
N ASN A 110 4.32 13.73 -9.87
CA ASN A 110 4.03 15.05 -10.42
C ASN A 110 3.39 15.97 -9.37
N GLN A 111 4.20 16.87 -8.80
CA GLN A 111 3.75 17.86 -7.80
C GLN A 111 2.68 18.82 -8.31
N GLU A 112 2.64 19.08 -9.62
CA GLU A 112 1.61 19.94 -10.22
C GLU A 112 0.25 19.27 -10.32
N LYS A 113 0.18 17.96 -10.04
CA LYS A 113 -1.02 17.16 -10.27
C LYS A 113 -1.38 16.20 -9.15
N GLU A 114 -0.52 15.91 -8.18
CA GLU A 114 -0.73 14.73 -7.33
C GLU A 114 -0.26 14.99 -5.90
N ASN A 115 -1.17 14.91 -4.94
CA ASN A 115 -0.82 15.07 -3.54
C ASN A 115 -0.27 13.75 -2.96
N PRO A 116 0.85 13.80 -2.23
CA PRO A 116 1.32 12.63 -1.48
C PRO A 116 0.44 12.42 -0.24
N PHE A 117 0.18 11.17 0.10
CA PHE A 117 -0.39 10.78 1.38
C PHE A 117 0.72 10.42 2.34
N PHE A 118 0.77 11.09 3.49
CA PHE A 118 1.71 10.75 4.56
C PHE A 118 1.07 9.75 5.51
N PHE A 119 1.89 8.87 6.05
CA PHE A 119 1.50 7.85 7.03
C PHE A 119 2.42 7.91 8.23
N THR A 120 1.84 7.67 9.41
CA THR A 120 2.57 7.56 10.67
C THR A 120 2.12 6.32 11.40
N ARG A 121 3.06 5.64 12.06
CA ARG A 121 2.76 4.49 12.92
C ARG A 121 2.36 4.99 14.32
N GLU A 122 1.14 4.67 14.75
CA GLU A 122 0.59 4.96 16.08
C GLU A 122 0.12 3.64 16.72
N ASN A 123 0.61 3.34 17.93
CA ASN A 123 0.30 2.09 18.64
C ASN A 123 0.51 0.83 17.78
N ASP A 124 1.66 0.76 17.10
CA ASP A 124 2.05 -0.32 16.18
C ASP A 124 1.17 -0.48 14.92
N GLU A 125 0.24 0.43 14.67
CA GLU A 125 -0.59 0.45 13.46
C GLU A 125 -0.24 1.63 12.55
N TRP A 126 -0.22 1.41 11.23
CA TRP A 126 -0.13 2.51 10.27
C TRP A 126 -1.45 3.28 10.20
N LYS A 127 -1.36 4.61 10.13
CA LYS A 127 -2.48 5.53 9.98
C LYS A 127 -2.14 6.60 8.95
N ILE A 128 -3.15 7.15 8.28
CA ILE A 128 -2.99 8.31 7.40
C ILE A 128 -2.81 9.56 8.26
N ASP A 129 -1.79 10.36 7.96
CA ASP A 129 -1.44 11.58 8.68
C ASP A 129 -1.84 12.84 7.88
N PHE A 130 -3.14 13.15 7.93
CA PHE A 130 -3.70 14.37 7.37
C PHE A 130 -3.27 15.64 8.12
N LYS A 131 -2.87 15.53 9.40
CA LYS A 131 -2.31 16.67 10.15
C LYS A 131 -1.01 17.11 9.50
N ARG A 132 -0.13 16.15 9.21
CA ARG A 132 1.14 16.39 8.52
C ARG A 132 0.95 16.89 7.09
N MET A 133 -0.03 16.35 6.35
CA MET A 133 -0.42 16.92 5.05
C MET A 133 -0.88 18.38 5.19
N SER A 134 -1.77 18.66 6.14
CA SER A 134 -2.35 19.98 6.38
C SER A 134 -1.30 21.04 6.73
N GLU A 135 -0.32 20.69 7.54
CA GLU A 135 0.76 21.60 7.97
C GLU A 135 1.91 21.66 6.96
N GLY A 136 2.06 20.61 6.18
CA GLY A 136 3.13 20.41 5.22
C GLY A 136 2.90 21.04 3.86
N LEU A 137 1.66 20.97 3.37
CA LEU A 137 1.31 21.25 1.99
C LEU A 137 0.45 22.51 1.86
N VAL A 138 0.62 23.21 0.75
CA VAL A 138 -0.26 24.28 0.26
C VAL A 138 -0.94 23.75 -0.99
N MET A 139 -2.15 23.22 -0.83
CA MET A 139 -2.94 22.71 -1.96
C MET A 139 -3.26 23.86 -2.92
N LYS A 140 -2.95 23.68 -4.20
CA LYS A 140 -3.26 24.63 -5.28
C LYS A 140 -4.54 24.16 -5.97
N GLY A 141 -5.37 25.13 -6.38
CA GLY A 141 -6.59 24.91 -7.16
C GLY A 141 -7.81 24.44 -6.38
N ASN A 142 -8.91 24.22 -7.11
CA ASN A 142 -10.24 23.88 -6.57
C ASN A 142 -10.77 22.52 -7.07
N LYS A 143 -9.94 21.77 -7.78
CA LYS A 143 -10.21 20.41 -8.22
C LYS A 143 -9.32 19.47 -7.45
N CYS A 144 -9.68 18.20 -7.45
CA CYS A 144 -8.75 17.19 -6.98
C CYS A 144 -7.41 17.35 -7.66
N ASP A 145 -6.35 17.29 -6.84
CA ASP A 145 -5.03 17.07 -7.38
C ASP A 145 -4.64 18.16 -8.39
N SER A 146 -4.95 19.43 -8.05
CA SER A 146 -4.57 20.61 -8.83
C SER A 146 -3.20 21.18 -8.43
N GLY A 147 -2.34 20.28 -7.96
CA GLY A 147 -0.99 20.52 -7.52
C GLY A 147 -0.89 21.12 -6.13
N TRP A 148 0.33 21.27 -5.64
CA TRP A 148 0.58 21.76 -4.28
C TRP A 148 1.97 22.40 -4.16
N ASP A 149 2.19 23.13 -3.07
CA ASP A 149 3.50 23.67 -2.67
C ASP A 149 3.88 23.24 -1.25
N TRP A 150 5.13 23.44 -0.89
CA TRP A 150 5.61 23.20 0.46
C TRP A 150 5.29 24.39 1.37
N ARG A 151 4.50 24.16 2.42
CA ARG A 151 4.38 25.09 3.54
C ARG A 151 5.54 24.94 4.52
N ASN A 152 6.01 23.70 4.71
CA ASN A 152 7.03 23.35 5.67
C ASN A 152 8.25 22.76 4.94
N THR A 153 9.40 23.45 5.04
CA THR A 153 10.65 23.04 4.39
C THR A 153 11.30 21.82 5.04
N ASP A 154 11.13 21.61 6.34
CA ASP A 154 11.67 20.43 7.02
C ASP A 154 10.94 19.17 6.55
N LEU A 155 9.61 19.28 6.38
CA LEU A 155 8.82 18.20 5.80
C LEU A 155 9.20 17.91 4.35
N ARG A 156 9.41 18.96 3.54
CA ARG A 156 9.93 18.82 2.17
C ARG A 156 11.22 18.02 2.17
N ASP A 157 12.17 18.43 3.00
CA ASP A 157 13.51 17.85 3.00
C ASP A 157 13.45 16.38 3.44
N GLU A 158 12.61 16.03 4.43
CA GLU A 158 12.32 14.64 4.78
C GLU A 158 11.70 13.86 3.60
N PHE A 159 10.66 14.40 2.97
CA PHE A 159 9.99 13.78 1.83
C PHE A 159 10.98 13.52 0.68
N CYS A 160 11.87 14.47 0.41
CA CYS A 160 12.90 14.33 -0.61
C CYS A 160 13.85 13.17 -0.35
N THR A 161 14.00 12.74 0.90
CA THR A 161 14.84 11.58 1.22
C THR A 161 14.27 10.25 0.71
N TYR A 162 12.99 10.18 0.31
CA TYR A 162 12.39 9.00 -0.31
C TYR A 162 12.74 8.86 -1.80
N PHE A 163 13.30 9.89 -2.41
CA PHE A 163 13.65 9.93 -3.82
C PHE A 163 15.16 9.77 -4.01
N LYS A 164 15.58 9.37 -5.21
CA LYS A 164 17.00 9.44 -5.58
C LYS A 164 17.46 10.91 -5.58
N LYS A 165 18.75 11.13 -5.37
CA LYS A 165 19.37 12.46 -5.47
C LYS A 165 18.93 13.14 -6.79
N ASP A 166 18.52 14.41 -6.69
CA ASP A 166 18.05 15.25 -7.81
C ASP A 166 16.77 14.74 -8.51
N LYS A 167 16.02 13.84 -7.86
CA LYS A 167 14.71 13.35 -8.31
C LYS A 167 13.57 13.70 -7.36
N CYS A 168 13.85 14.46 -6.30
CA CYS A 168 12.78 15.00 -5.48
C CYS A 168 12.00 16.03 -6.32
N PRO A 169 10.67 15.92 -6.36
CA PRO A 169 9.81 16.91 -6.98
C PRO A 169 9.65 18.08 -6.02
N ILE A 170 10.30 19.20 -6.34
CA ILE A 170 10.32 20.45 -5.57
C ILE A 170 9.86 21.58 -6.47
#